data_AF-A0A970VLE0-F1
#
_entry.id   AF-A0A970VLE0-F1
#
_cell.length_a   1.000
_cell.length_b   1.000
_cell.length_c   1.000
_cell.angle_alpha   90.00
_cell.angle_beta   90.00
_cell.angle_gamma   90.00
#
_symmetry.space_group_name_H-M   'P 1'
#
loop_
_entity.id
_entity.type
_entity.pdbx_description
1 polymer ?
#
loop_
_entity_poly.entity_id
_entity_poly.type
_entity_poly.pdbx_seq_one_letter_code
_entity_poly.pdbx_strand_id
1 'polypeptide(L)'
;MAMPVSQDDIERVLRPWLGSLFLGTNSLCAILTNQMMSYAPYRQTLDDLHDIIERTVLTNLNKLTRGSMTIVTDNYHSKRIGTKEIARITDELMGVVFDKLTPFSANFVKLNDYSLRYESLEALRVLYQKYQTYYNEDQFRFMIQMIRKVYPPERYQHWLVE
;
A
#
# COMPACT_ATOMS: atom_id res chain seq x y z
N MET A 1 14.28 -4.66 14.95
CA MET A 1 14.61 -5.28 13.66
C MET A 1 14.04 -4.39 12.57
N ALA A 2 14.85 -3.95 11.62
CA ALA A 2 14.35 -3.22 10.45
C ALA A 2 13.50 -4.19 9.59
N MET A 3 12.41 -3.70 9.01
CA MET A 3 11.59 -4.53 8.13
C MET A 3 12.34 -4.82 6.83
N PRO A 4 12.36 -6.07 6.33
CA PRO A 4 13.03 -6.43 5.09
C PRO A 4 12.17 -6.00 3.88
N VAL A 5 12.11 -4.70 3.65
CA VAL A 5 11.52 -4.10 2.45
C VAL A 5 12.64 -3.90 1.43
N SER A 6 12.50 -4.50 0.26
CA SER A 6 13.45 -4.34 -0.84
C SER A 6 13.01 -3.24 -1.80
N GLN A 7 13.98 -2.66 -2.52
CA GLN A 7 13.66 -1.71 -3.57
C GLN A 7 12.84 -2.35 -4.71
N ASP A 8 13.09 -3.63 -4.99
CA ASP A 8 12.36 -4.40 -6.00
C ASP A 8 10.88 -4.55 -5.65
N ASP A 9 10.55 -4.75 -4.36
CA ASP A 9 9.17 -4.81 -3.89
C ASP A 9 8.43 -3.49 -4.17
N ILE A 10 9.09 -2.36 -3.93
CA ILE A 10 8.52 -1.02 -4.16
C ILE A 10 8.40 -0.73 -5.65
N GLU A 11 9.41 -1.05 -6.44
CA GLU A 11 9.36 -0.84 -7.89
C GLU A 11 8.22 -1.65 -8.51
N ARG A 12 8.02 -2.90 -8.07
CA ARG A 12 6.92 -3.74 -8.54
C ARG A 12 5.55 -3.13 -8.27
N VAL A 13 5.38 -2.50 -7.10
CA VAL A 13 4.13 -1.80 -6.74
C VAL A 13 3.95 -0.51 -7.54
N LEU A 14 5.01 0.27 -7.74
CA LEU A 14 4.91 1.57 -8.41
C LEU A 14 4.84 1.47 -9.93
N ARG A 15 5.37 0.41 -10.53
CA ARG A 15 5.50 0.26 -11.99
C ARG A 15 4.16 0.40 -12.73
N PRO A 16 3.04 -0.24 -12.32
CA PRO A 16 1.75 -0.06 -12.99
C PRO A 16 1.23 1.39 -12.97
N TRP A 17 1.66 2.19 -12.00
CA TRP A 17 1.21 3.57 -11.83
C TRP A 17 2.09 4.59 -12.55
N LEU A 18 3.42 4.41 -12.44
CA LEU A 18 4.40 5.40 -12.85
C LEU A 18 5.18 4.98 -14.10
N GLY A 19 5.19 3.69 -14.45
CA GLY A 19 5.97 3.15 -15.56
C GLY A 19 7.45 2.96 -15.22
N SER A 20 8.08 1.98 -15.86
CA SER A 20 9.49 1.64 -15.74
C SER A 20 10.42 2.78 -16.15
N LEU A 21 10.07 3.56 -17.19
CA LEU A 21 10.88 4.70 -17.64
C LEU A 21 10.97 5.80 -16.58
N PHE A 22 9.85 6.13 -15.95
CA PHE A 22 9.85 7.11 -14.87
C PHE A 22 10.66 6.59 -13.69
N LEU A 23 10.40 5.37 -13.23
CA LEU A 23 11.08 4.79 -12.06
C LEU A 23 12.59 4.64 -12.26
N GLY A 24 13.03 4.24 -13.46
CA GLY A 24 14.45 4.08 -13.77
C GLY A 24 15.25 5.38 -13.86
N THR A 25 14.59 6.54 -13.93
CA THR A 25 15.27 7.85 -14.08
C THR A 25 15.39 8.63 -12.76
N ASN A 26 14.84 8.11 -11.66
CA ASN A 26 14.82 8.83 -10.39
C ASN A 26 15.05 7.90 -9.18
N SER A 27 15.24 8.51 -8.01
CA SER A 27 15.54 7.81 -6.75
C SER A 27 14.30 7.57 -5.88
N LEU A 28 13.07 7.71 -6.41
CA LEU A 28 11.83 7.58 -5.64
C LEU A 28 11.74 6.21 -4.93
N CYS A 29 12.03 5.12 -5.64
CA CYS A 29 12.00 3.77 -5.05
C CYS A 29 12.99 3.64 -3.89
N ALA A 30 14.21 4.16 -4.04
CA ALA A 30 15.22 4.12 -2.99
C ALA A 30 14.83 4.98 -1.77
N ILE A 31 14.25 6.17 -1.99
CA ILE A 31 13.77 7.05 -0.92
C ILE A 31 12.67 6.34 -0.11
N LEU A 32 11.68 5.77 -0.79
CA LEU A 32 10.57 5.06 -0.14
C LEU A 32 11.06 3.80 0.59
N THR A 33 12.03 3.07 0.00
CA THR A 33 12.64 1.88 0.64
C THR A 33 13.27 2.27 1.97
N ASN A 34 14.09 3.31 1.98
CA ASN A 34 14.76 3.78 3.19
C ASN A 34 13.75 4.22 4.27
N GLN A 35 12.67 4.89 3.88
CA GLN A 35 11.61 5.29 4.81
C GLN A 35 10.89 4.08 5.42
N MET A 36 10.48 3.12 4.59
CA MET A 36 9.79 1.92 5.05
C MET A 36 10.69 1.02 5.91
N MET A 37 11.97 0.88 5.55
CA MET A 37 12.95 0.15 6.37
C MET A 37 13.19 0.79 7.74
N SER A 38 13.09 2.12 7.80
CA SER A 38 13.26 2.88 9.04
C SER A 38 12.07 2.77 9.99
N TYR A 39 10.95 2.22 9.53
CA TYR A 39 9.77 2.05 10.36
C TYR A 39 10.03 1.05 11.50
N ALA A 40 9.71 1.49 12.71
CA ALA A 40 9.82 0.70 13.92
C ALA A 40 8.42 0.47 14.53
N PRO A 41 7.84 -0.74 14.42
CA PRO A 41 6.46 -1.04 14.85
C PRO A 41 6.16 -0.76 16.34
N TYR A 42 7.20 -0.71 17.18
CA TYR A 42 7.12 -0.44 18.61
C TYR A 42 7.21 1.05 18.96
N ARG A 43 7.65 1.90 18.02
CA ARG A 43 7.86 3.34 18.24
C ARG A 43 6.92 4.21 17.41
N GLN A 44 6.43 3.70 16.28
CA GLN A 44 5.63 4.44 15.31
C GLN A 44 4.33 3.69 15.01
N THR A 45 3.26 4.45 14.78
CA THR A 45 1.98 3.89 14.34
C THR A 45 1.97 3.66 12.83
N LEU A 46 1.04 2.83 12.34
CA LEU A 46 0.85 2.66 10.90
C LEU A 46 0.35 3.97 10.25
N ASP A 47 -0.41 4.76 11.00
CA ASP A 47 -0.89 6.09 10.60
C ASP A 47 0.28 7.05 10.33
N ASP A 48 1.25 7.10 11.25
CA ASP A 48 2.47 7.92 11.06
C ASP A 48 3.23 7.53 9.79
N LEU A 49 3.33 6.22 9.53
CA LEU A 49 4.00 5.71 8.35
C LEU A 49 3.23 6.04 7.06
N HIS A 50 1.91 5.87 7.08
CA HIS A 50 1.03 6.23 5.98
C HIS A 50 1.22 7.71 5.60
N ASP A 51 1.14 8.61 6.57
CA ASP A 51 1.23 10.05 6.33
C ASP A 51 2.61 10.45 5.79
N ILE A 52 3.67 9.82 6.29
CA ILE A 52 5.04 10.01 5.78
C ILE A 52 5.15 9.54 4.32
N ILE A 53 4.61 8.37 3.99
CA ILE A 53 4.67 7.80 2.64
C ILE A 53 3.84 8.66 1.68
N GLU A 54 2.60 8.99 2.03
CA GLU A 54 1.71 9.78 1.19
C GLU A 54 2.34 11.14 0.85
N ARG A 55 2.84 11.83 1.88
CA ARG A 55 3.54 13.10 1.72
C ARG A 55 4.78 12.95 0.84
N THR A 56 5.54 11.87 1.00
CA THR A 56 6.75 11.62 0.22
C THR A 56 6.43 11.35 -1.24
N VAL A 57 5.43 10.53 -1.52
CA VAL A 57 4.95 10.26 -2.89
C VAL A 57 4.49 11.56 -3.54
N LEU A 58 3.60 12.31 -2.88
CA LEU A 58 3.07 13.56 -3.41
C LEU A 58 4.19 14.57 -3.70
N THR A 59 5.09 14.80 -2.74
CA THR A 59 6.16 15.80 -2.86
C THR A 59 7.14 15.43 -3.96
N ASN A 60 7.56 14.17 -4.03
CA ASN A 60 8.52 13.73 -5.04
C ASN A 60 7.90 13.68 -6.43
N LEU A 61 6.66 13.21 -6.58
CA LEU A 61 5.98 13.22 -7.88
C LEU A 61 5.78 14.65 -8.38
N ASN A 62 5.37 15.57 -7.52
CA ASN A 62 5.24 16.98 -7.88
C ASN A 62 6.59 17.56 -8.34
N LYS A 63 7.66 17.32 -7.59
CA LYS A 63 9.02 17.79 -7.94
C LYS A 63 9.53 17.19 -9.26
N LEU A 64 9.42 15.87 -9.42
CA LEU A 64 9.94 15.14 -10.58
C LEU A 64 9.14 15.45 -11.86
N THR A 65 7.84 15.69 -11.74
CA THR A 65 6.97 16.07 -12.87
C THR A 65 6.87 17.59 -13.08
N ARG A 66 7.65 18.38 -12.32
CA ARG A 66 7.64 19.86 -12.34
C ARG A 66 6.24 20.46 -12.18
N GLY A 67 5.41 19.88 -11.31
CA GLY A 67 4.05 20.34 -11.05
C GLY A 67 2.97 19.82 -11.99
N SER A 68 3.34 19.19 -13.10
CA SER A 68 2.34 18.67 -14.05
C SER A 68 1.58 17.45 -13.53
N MET A 69 2.18 16.70 -12.59
CA MET A 69 1.67 15.41 -12.09
C MET A 69 1.34 14.41 -13.21
N THR A 70 1.93 14.60 -14.39
CA THR A 70 1.66 13.77 -15.58
C THR A 70 2.83 12.84 -15.81
N ILE A 71 2.53 11.57 -15.97
CA ILE A 71 3.51 10.50 -16.10
C ILE A 71 3.16 9.64 -17.31
N VAL A 72 4.19 9.17 -18.01
CA VAL A 72 4.04 8.26 -19.14
C VAL A 72 4.18 6.83 -18.62
N THR A 73 3.09 6.07 -18.75
CA THR A 73 3.06 4.64 -18.40
C THR A 73 3.78 3.80 -19.46
N ASP A 74 4.05 2.52 -19.15
CA ASP A 74 4.76 1.61 -20.05
C ASP A 74 4.04 1.38 -21.39
N ASN A 75 2.72 1.61 -21.44
CA ASN A 75 1.93 1.57 -22.65
C ASN A 75 1.98 2.88 -23.46
N TYR A 76 2.95 3.76 -23.18
CA TYR A 76 3.12 5.09 -23.79
C TYR A 76 1.92 6.03 -23.62
N HIS A 77 1.02 5.74 -22.68
CA HIS A 77 -0.09 6.62 -22.33
C HIS A 77 0.31 7.58 -21.22
N SER A 78 0.07 8.87 -21.46
CA SER A 78 0.19 9.92 -20.46
C SER A 78 -1.01 9.90 -19.52
N LYS A 79 -0.76 9.74 -18.23
CA LYS A 79 -1.78 9.77 -17.17
C LYS A 79 -1.43 10.86 -16.15
N ARG A 80 -2.41 11.66 -15.77
CA ARG A 80 -2.28 12.58 -14.65
C ARG A 80 -2.61 11.85 -13.35
N ILE A 81 -1.72 11.98 -12.37
CA ILE A 81 -1.86 11.42 -11.03
C ILE A 81 -2.56 12.46 -10.15
N GLY A 82 -3.80 12.20 -9.77
CA GLY A 82 -4.56 13.01 -8.83
C GLY A 82 -4.47 12.47 -7.40
N THR A 83 -5.15 13.14 -6.47
CA THR A 83 -5.15 12.77 -5.05
C THR A 83 -5.69 11.35 -4.81
N LYS A 84 -6.67 10.90 -5.60
CA LYS A 84 -7.21 9.54 -5.49
C LYS A 84 -6.19 8.48 -5.90
N GLU A 85 -5.41 8.75 -6.95
CA GLU A 85 -4.33 7.86 -7.37
C GLU A 85 -3.21 7.84 -6.33
N ILE A 86 -2.88 8.99 -5.73
CA ILE A 86 -1.90 9.06 -4.63
C ILE A 86 -2.35 8.20 -3.45
N ALA A 87 -3.58 8.35 -2.98
CA ALA A 87 -4.10 7.55 -1.87
C ALA A 87 -4.03 6.04 -2.17
N ARG A 88 -4.32 5.63 -3.42
CA ARG A 88 -4.20 4.23 -3.85
C ARG A 88 -2.75 3.75 -3.90
N ILE A 89 -1.85 4.56 -4.42
CA ILE A 89 -0.41 4.24 -4.44
C ILE A 89 0.09 4.08 -3.00
N THR A 90 -0.30 4.97 -2.09
CA THR A 90 0.06 4.87 -0.67
C THR A 90 -0.48 3.57 -0.06
N ASP A 91 -1.74 3.20 -0.33
CA ASP A 91 -2.33 1.94 0.15
C ASP A 91 -1.53 0.71 -0.34
N GLU A 92 -1.20 0.66 -1.63
CA GLU A 92 -0.40 -0.42 -2.22
C GLU A 92 1.03 -0.48 -1.65
N LEU A 93 1.65 0.67 -1.42
CA LEU A 93 2.96 0.79 -0.76
C LEU A 93 2.90 0.30 0.69
N MET A 94 1.85 0.64 1.43
CA MET A 94 1.61 0.14 2.78
C MET A 94 1.40 -1.39 2.80
N GLY A 95 0.79 -1.95 1.74
CA GLY A 95 0.69 -3.39 1.53
C GLY A 95 2.03 -4.13 1.60
N VAL A 96 3.10 -3.53 1.06
CA VAL A 96 4.47 -4.09 1.15
C VAL A 96 4.90 -4.24 2.60
N VAL A 97 4.60 -3.25 3.44
CA VAL A 97 4.91 -3.25 4.86
C VAL A 97 4.07 -4.28 5.61
N PHE A 98 2.76 -4.32 5.34
CA PHE A 98 1.84 -5.28 5.95
C PHE A 98 2.25 -6.72 5.65
N ASP A 99 2.77 -6.98 4.45
CA ASP A 99 3.23 -8.30 4.08
C ASP A 99 4.45 -8.79 4.90
N LYS A 100 5.24 -7.87 5.47
CA LYS A 100 6.38 -8.22 6.33
C LYS A 100 6.03 -8.25 7.81
N LEU A 101 4.82 -7.83 8.21
CA LEU A 101 4.38 -7.91 9.61
C LEU A 101 4.22 -9.38 10.03
N THR A 102 4.77 -9.72 11.19
CA THR A 102 4.59 -11.05 11.78
C THR A 102 3.14 -11.23 12.27
N PRO A 103 2.52 -12.39 12.02
CA PRO A 103 1.16 -12.67 12.47
C PRO A 103 1.14 -12.83 13.99
N PHE A 104 0.80 -11.74 14.67
CA PHE A 104 0.67 -11.67 16.12
C PHE A 104 -0.53 -10.79 16.51
N SER A 105 -1.15 -11.06 17.65
CA SER A 105 -2.39 -10.39 18.08
C SER A 105 -2.27 -8.86 18.15
N ALA A 106 -1.12 -8.33 18.58
CA ALA A 106 -0.91 -6.89 18.61
C ALA A 106 -0.87 -6.25 17.20
N ASN A 107 -0.32 -6.96 16.21
CA ASN A 107 -0.31 -6.49 14.82
C ASN A 107 -1.69 -6.64 14.17
N PHE A 108 -2.45 -7.67 14.55
CA PHE A 108 -3.85 -7.83 14.13
C PHE A 108 -4.69 -6.61 14.50
N VAL A 109 -4.68 -6.19 15.78
CA VAL A 109 -5.47 -5.05 16.24
C VAL A 109 -5.08 -3.78 15.49
N LYS A 110 -3.76 -3.50 15.39
CA LYS A 110 -3.25 -2.34 14.65
C LYS A 110 -3.69 -2.34 13.17
N LEU A 111 -3.59 -3.48 12.51
CA LEU A 111 -3.92 -3.61 11.10
C LEU A 111 -5.44 -3.53 10.86
N ASN A 112 -6.23 -4.11 11.75
CA ASN A 112 -7.69 -4.02 11.70
C ASN A 112 -8.17 -2.58 11.90
N ASP A 113 -7.67 -1.88 12.91
CA ASP A 113 -8.01 -0.47 13.15
C ASP A 113 -7.59 0.43 11.97
N TYR A 114 -6.39 0.19 11.43
CA TYR A 114 -5.92 0.89 10.24
C TYR A 114 -6.82 0.63 9.02
N SER A 115 -7.23 -0.62 8.80
CA SER A 115 -8.07 -1.01 7.65
C SER A 115 -9.41 -0.29 7.64
N LEU A 116 -10.01 -0.09 8.82
CA LEU A 116 -11.28 0.60 8.97
C LEU A 116 -11.12 2.12 8.86
N ARG A 117 -10.01 2.68 9.35
CA ARG A 117 -9.75 4.12 9.30
C ARG A 117 -9.49 4.62 7.89
N TYR A 118 -8.67 3.90 7.13
CA TYR A 118 -8.22 4.33 5.81
C TYR A 118 -8.96 3.66 4.65
N GLU A 119 -9.94 2.79 4.95
CA GLU A 119 -10.59 1.93 3.94
C GLU A 119 -9.50 1.24 3.07
N SER A 120 -8.53 0.63 3.76
CA SER A 120 -7.34 0.05 3.12
C SER A 120 -7.64 -1.35 2.62
N LEU A 121 -7.57 -1.54 1.30
CA LEU A 121 -7.80 -2.85 0.69
C LEU A 121 -6.61 -3.78 0.97
N GLU A 122 -5.39 -3.26 0.95
CA GLU A 122 -4.20 -4.07 1.22
C GLU A 122 -4.15 -4.55 2.68
N ALA A 123 -4.60 -3.74 3.64
CA ALA A 123 -4.73 -4.18 5.02
C ALA A 123 -5.76 -5.31 5.14
N LEU A 124 -6.93 -5.15 4.49
CA LEU A 124 -7.97 -6.19 4.44
C LEU A 124 -7.47 -7.48 3.76
N ARG A 125 -6.67 -7.37 2.69
CA ARG A 125 -6.02 -8.53 2.06
C ARG A 125 -5.15 -9.28 3.04
N VAL A 126 -4.27 -8.58 3.76
CA VAL A 126 -3.36 -9.23 4.71
C VAL A 126 -4.11 -9.82 5.90
N LEU A 127 -5.16 -9.15 6.40
CA LEU A 127 -6.06 -9.69 7.42
C LEU A 127 -6.71 -11.00 6.95
N TYR A 128 -7.23 -11.00 5.72
CA TYR A 128 -7.79 -12.20 5.09
C TYR A 128 -6.76 -13.31 4.89
N GLN A 129 -5.52 -13.02 4.49
CA GLN A 129 -4.53 -14.06 4.16
C GLN A 129 -3.79 -14.63 5.38
N LYS A 130 -3.53 -13.81 6.40
CA LYS A 130 -2.61 -14.16 7.51
C LYS A 130 -3.26 -14.19 8.88
N TYR A 131 -4.43 -13.57 9.06
CA TYR A 131 -5.04 -13.37 10.37
C TYR A 131 -6.43 -14.01 10.51
N GLN A 132 -6.78 -14.96 9.64
CA GLN A 132 -8.09 -15.66 9.67
C GLN A 132 -8.42 -16.23 11.06
N THR A 133 -7.43 -16.82 11.73
CA THR A 133 -7.59 -17.44 13.06
C THR A 133 -7.99 -16.46 14.17
N TYR A 134 -7.83 -15.16 13.96
CA TYR A 134 -8.24 -14.13 14.92
C TYR A 134 -9.69 -13.68 14.76
N TYR A 135 -10.35 -14.05 13.66
CA TYR A 135 -11.77 -13.78 13.44
C TYR A 135 -12.62 -14.98 13.85
N ASN A 136 -13.82 -14.69 14.36
CA ASN A 136 -14.88 -15.70 14.35
C ASN A 136 -15.50 -15.82 12.94
N GLU A 137 -16.27 -16.88 12.71
CA GLU A 137 -16.81 -17.18 11.39
C GLU A 137 -17.71 -16.06 10.84
N ASP A 138 -18.53 -15.45 11.69
CA ASP A 138 -19.43 -14.36 11.30
C ASP A 138 -18.67 -13.08 10.95
N GLN A 139 -17.66 -12.71 11.74
CA GLN A 139 -16.79 -11.57 11.49
C GLN A 139 -16.01 -11.76 10.19
N PHE A 140 -15.51 -12.97 9.96
CA PHE A 140 -14.77 -13.30 8.74
C PHE A 140 -15.67 -13.18 7.51
N ARG A 141 -16.89 -13.75 7.56
CA ARG A 141 -17.89 -13.62 6.48
C ARG A 141 -18.28 -12.15 6.25
N PHE A 142 -18.47 -11.38 7.32
CA PHE A 142 -18.78 -9.96 7.22
C PHE A 142 -17.67 -9.18 6.51
N MET A 143 -16.40 -9.44 6.84
CA MET A 143 -15.26 -8.82 6.19
C MET A 143 -15.25 -9.11 4.68
N ILE A 144 -15.47 -10.37 4.27
CA ILE A 144 -15.54 -10.75 2.85
C ILE A 144 -16.66 -10.01 2.14
N GLN A 145 -17.86 -9.96 2.73
CA GLN A 145 -19.01 -9.26 2.15
C GLN A 145 -18.76 -7.76 2.03
N MET A 146 -18.13 -7.15 3.04
CA MET A 146 -17.74 -5.75 3.03
C MET A 146 -16.76 -5.46 1.88
N ILE A 147 -15.72 -6.29 1.71
CA ILE A 147 -14.75 -6.14 0.60
C ILE A 147 -15.48 -6.17 -0.74
N ARG A 148 -16.36 -7.15 -0.96
CA ARG A 148 -17.11 -7.31 -2.21
C ARG A 148 -18.07 -6.15 -2.49
N LYS A 149 -18.58 -5.50 -1.45
CA LYS A 149 -19.53 -4.38 -1.56
C LYS A 149 -18.84 -3.04 -1.83
N VAL A 150 -17.69 -2.81 -1.21
CA VAL A 150 -16.99 -1.51 -1.24
C VAL A 150 -16.04 -1.40 -2.44
N TYR A 151 -15.36 -2.49 -2.81
CA TYR A 151 -14.33 -2.46 -3.83
C TYR A 151 -14.77 -3.13 -5.13
N PRO A 152 -14.24 -2.68 -6.28
CA PRO A 152 -14.53 -3.31 -7.56
C PRO A 152 -13.81 -4.68 -7.69
N PRO A 153 -14.41 -5.68 -8.36
CA PRO A 153 -13.91 -7.06 -8.40
C PRO A 153 -12.47 -7.22 -8.89
N GLU A 154 -12.05 -6.40 -9.83
CA GLU A 154 -10.73 -6.48 -10.46
C GLU A 154 -9.59 -6.35 -9.44
N ARG A 155 -9.86 -5.66 -8.31
CA ARG A 155 -8.86 -5.43 -7.25
C ARG A 155 -8.69 -6.60 -6.29
N TYR A 156 -9.72 -7.41 -6.05
CA TYR A 156 -9.67 -8.49 -5.06
C TYR A 156 -9.73 -9.90 -5.64
N GLN A 157 -10.24 -10.07 -6.87
CA GLN A 157 -10.48 -11.38 -7.48
C GLN A 157 -9.26 -12.31 -7.51
N HIS A 158 -8.04 -11.75 -7.54
CA HIS A 158 -6.80 -12.51 -7.63
C HIS A 158 -6.38 -13.17 -6.32
N TRP A 159 -6.94 -12.76 -5.18
CA TRP A 159 -6.53 -13.23 -3.86
C TRP A 159 -7.69 -13.55 -2.92
N LEU A 160 -8.89 -13.03 -3.17
CA LEU A 160 -10.11 -13.35 -2.44
C LEU A 160 -10.82 -14.51 -3.15
N VAL A 161 -10.35 -15.72 -2.89
CA VAL A 161 -10.96 -16.97 -3.38
C VAL A 161 -12.12 -17.34 -2.43
N GLU A 162 -13.23 -17.82 -2.99
CA GLU A 162 -14.42 -18.25 -2.22
C GLU A 162 -14.09 -19.21 -1.07
#